data_AF-A0A7U9S008-F1
#
_entry.id   AF-A0A7U9S008-F1
#
_cell.length_a   1.000
_cell.length_b   1.000
_cell.length_c   1.000
_cell.angle_alpha   90.00
_cell.angle_beta   90.00
_cell.angle_gamma   90.00
#
_symmetry.space_group_name_H-M   'P 1'
#
loop_
_entity.id
_entity.type
_entity.pdbx_description
1 polymer ?
#
loop_
_entity_poly.entity_id
_entity_poly.type
_entity_poly.pdbx_seq_one_letter_code
_entity_poly.pdbx_strand_id
1 'polypeptide(L)'
;MIGGLIGIISGNFYSRANAFSMMGFDSFTSKELMDIREYTPLRSWPTDDILISETIKALDATEHQPDFVYTITVQGHGDYPKEKILKNPEILISGPFEEETRNQWEYYVNMIHEVDKFIGNLTAALEARDENTIVVFFGDHLPSLGLEETDMATGDTFQTNYITWNNFGLPKKDADLAAYELLASTTNDLGIHEGTIFTYEQSALDAKTTGSQPYLEGLNHLQYDLLYGDRFAYNGEDPYPATDLVMGVEDTSIISVWPSYFSGYVVVSGKNFTRWSKIYVNGEEVTTYYVNDSRLRMLVDDIEDGDTVVVNQMGSGNTVFRSTQEYIYHDPLAENTETALTE
;
A
#
# COMPACT_ATOMS: atom_id res chain seq x y z
N MET A 1 17.26 7.46 2.43
CA MET A 1 16.25 6.57 1.83
C MET A 1 14.95 7.33 1.82
N ILE A 2 14.20 7.28 0.72
CA ILE A 2 12.81 7.73 0.72
C ILE A 2 11.94 6.55 1.15
N GLY A 3 10.99 6.80 2.04
CA GLY A 3 10.05 5.81 2.56
C GLY A 3 8.76 5.80 1.74
N GLY A 4 8.47 4.70 1.06
CA GLY A 4 7.20 4.47 0.39
C GLY A 4 6.35 3.44 1.13
N LEU A 5 5.09 3.76 1.40
CA LEU A 5 4.12 2.79 1.90
C LEU A 5 3.13 2.45 0.82
N ILE A 6 2.83 1.16 0.68
CA ILE A 6 1.82 0.65 -0.25
C ILE A 6 0.90 -0.30 0.49
N GLY A 7 -0.40 -0.09 0.34
CA GLY A 7 -1.38 -1.03 0.85
C GLY A 7 -2.72 -0.90 0.13
N ILE A 8 -3.32 -2.04 -0.19
CA ILE A 8 -4.66 -2.15 -0.81
C ILE A 8 -5.80 -2.01 0.22
N ILE A 9 -5.54 -1.29 1.30
CA ILE A 9 -6.50 -0.93 2.35
C ILE A 9 -6.74 0.58 2.28
N SER A 10 -7.87 1.07 2.81
CA SER A 10 -8.20 2.50 2.78
C SER A 10 -7.14 3.35 3.48
N GLY A 11 -6.80 4.49 2.88
CA GLY A 11 -5.81 5.43 3.42
C GLY A 11 -6.21 6.02 4.78
N ASN A 12 -7.52 6.10 5.06
CA ASN A 12 -8.05 6.55 6.36
C ASN A 12 -8.13 5.42 7.41
N PHE A 13 -7.91 4.16 7.04
CA PHE A 13 -8.04 3.04 7.96
C PHE A 13 -6.89 3.02 8.97
N TYR A 14 -7.17 2.76 10.25
CA TYR A 14 -6.22 2.73 11.37
C TYR A 14 -5.35 3.99 11.56
N SER A 15 -5.80 5.17 11.10
CA SER A 15 -4.99 6.40 11.16
C SER A 15 -3.61 6.25 10.52
N ARG A 16 -3.48 5.37 9.52
CA ARG A 16 -2.21 5.03 8.89
C ARG A 16 -1.48 6.23 8.32
N ALA A 17 -2.17 7.12 7.60
CA ALA A 17 -1.54 8.34 7.09
C ALA A 17 -0.83 9.14 8.21
N ASN A 18 -1.45 9.28 9.37
CA ASN A 18 -0.82 9.92 10.53
C ASN A 18 0.34 9.09 11.08
N ALA A 19 0.12 7.79 11.32
CA ALA A 19 1.16 6.92 11.90
C ALA A 19 2.41 6.85 11.02
N PHE A 20 2.24 6.74 9.69
CA PHE A 20 3.35 6.63 8.75
C PHE A 20 4.05 7.97 8.50
N SER A 21 3.32 9.09 8.56
CA SER A 21 3.93 10.43 8.65
C SER A 21 4.83 10.53 9.89
N MET A 22 4.36 10.09 11.06
CA MET A 22 5.16 10.07 12.29
C MET A 22 6.35 9.09 12.24
N MET A 23 6.28 8.05 11.40
CA MET A 23 7.38 7.11 11.15
C MET A 23 8.38 7.62 10.08
N GLY A 24 8.10 8.76 9.45
CA GLY A 24 8.97 9.36 8.45
C GLY A 24 8.83 8.81 7.03
N PHE A 25 7.69 8.21 6.67
CA PHE A 25 7.42 7.84 5.28
C PHE A 25 7.08 9.07 4.45
N ASP A 26 7.60 9.16 3.23
CA ASP A 26 7.37 10.28 2.33
C ASP A 26 6.07 10.12 1.54
N SER A 27 5.68 8.88 1.20
CA SER A 27 4.47 8.61 0.45
C SER A 27 3.66 7.43 0.97
N PHE A 28 2.35 7.48 0.73
CA PHE A 28 1.42 6.37 0.97
C PHE A 28 0.46 6.16 -0.20
N THR A 29 0.67 5.09 -0.97
CA THR A 29 -0.27 4.61 -1.98
C THR A 29 -1.29 3.66 -1.35
N SER A 30 -2.48 4.19 -1.06
CA SER A 30 -3.62 3.41 -0.57
C SER A 30 -4.51 2.90 -1.71
N LYS A 31 -5.49 2.04 -1.42
CA LYS A 31 -6.40 1.49 -2.43
C LYS A 31 -7.09 2.57 -3.29
N GLU A 32 -7.35 3.75 -2.72
CA GLU A 32 -8.02 4.86 -3.41
C GLU A 32 -7.23 5.41 -4.60
N LEU A 33 -5.93 5.11 -4.64
CA LEU A 33 -4.99 5.55 -5.66
C LEU A 33 -4.59 4.43 -6.64
N MET A 34 -5.24 3.28 -6.55
CA MET A 34 -4.99 2.12 -7.40
C MET A 34 -6.20 1.80 -8.28
N ASP A 35 -5.97 1.40 -9.54
CA ASP A 35 -7.03 0.86 -10.39
C ASP A 35 -7.27 -0.62 -10.12
N ILE A 36 -7.82 -0.91 -8.95
CA ILE A 36 -8.15 -2.27 -8.53
C ILE A 36 -9.26 -2.80 -9.43
N ARG A 37 -9.02 -3.94 -10.10
CA ARG A 37 -9.99 -4.60 -11.00
C ARG A 37 -10.43 -5.97 -10.50
N GLU A 38 -9.56 -6.66 -9.77
CA GLU A 38 -9.77 -8.02 -9.30
C GLU A 38 -9.98 -8.07 -7.78
N TYR A 39 -10.79 -9.03 -7.36
CA TYR A 39 -11.19 -9.23 -5.97
C TYR A 39 -11.24 -10.72 -5.67
N THR A 40 -11.06 -11.07 -4.40
CA THR A 40 -11.21 -12.43 -3.89
C THR A 40 -12.57 -13.03 -4.29
N PRO A 41 -12.74 -14.37 -4.27
CA PRO A 41 -14.01 -15.01 -4.60
C PRO A 41 -15.20 -14.53 -3.76
N LEU A 42 -14.95 -14.11 -2.51
CA LEU A 42 -15.93 -13.49 -1.62
C LEU A 42 -16.26 -12.03 -1.94
N ARG A 43 -15.50 -11.40 -2.84
CA ARG A 43 -15.57 -9.98 -3.22
C ARG A 43 -15.35 -9.01 -2.06
N SER A 44 -14.75 -9.50 -0.97
CA SER A 44 -14.46 -8.71 0.23
C SER A 44 -13.17 -7.92 0.12
N TRP A 45 -12.17 -8.48 -0.58
CA TRP A 45 -10.81 -7.94 -0.62
C TRP A 45 -10.29 -7.88 -2.05
N PRO A 46 -9.50 -6.86 -2.41
CA PRO A 46 -8.70 -6.89 -3.63
C PRO A 46 -7.73 -8.07 -3.62
N THR A 47 -7.36 -8.56 -4.80
CA THR A 47 -6.24 -9.50 -4.97
C THR A 47 -4.91 -8.74 -4.86
N ASP A 48 -3.84 -9.44 -4.45
CA ASP A 48 -2.53 -8.85 -4.17
C ASP A 48 -1.74 -8.54 -5.46
N ASP A 49 -2.16 -9.02 -6.64
CA ASP A 49 -1.46 -8.85 -7.92
C ASP A 49 -1.22 -7.37 -8.30
N ILE A 50 -2.18 -6.49 -7.98
CA ILE A 50 -2.04 -5.04 -8.23
C ILE A 50 -0.84 -4.46 -7.47
N LEU A 51 -0.54 -4.98 -6.27
CA LEU A 51 0.56 -4.50 -5.43
C LEU A 51 1.90 -4.66 -6.12
N ILE A 52 2.09 -5.64 -7.00
CA ILE A 52 3.35 -5.82 -7.74
C ILE A 52 3.65 -4.55 -8.54
N SER A 53 2.69 -4.13 -9.36
CA SER A 53 2.88 -2.94 -10.20
C SER A 53 3.02 -1.67 -9.37
N GLU A 54 2.29 -1.56 -8.26
CA GLU A 54 2.38 -0.40 -7.36
C GLU A 54 3.72 -0.35 -6.60
N THR A 55 4.27 -1.50 -6.17
CA THR A 55 5.61 -1.59 -5.60
C THR A 55 6.67 -1.15 -6.59
N ILE A 56 6.60 -1.61 -7.84
CA ILE A 56 7.54 -1.17 -8.88
C ILE A 56 7.42 0.33 -9.14
N LYS A 57 6.20 0.87 -9.25
CA LYS A 57 6.00 2.32 -9.41
C LYS A 57 6.59 3.14 -8.27
N ALA A 58 6.45 2.69 -7.02
CA ALA A 58 7.02 3.41 -5.88
C ALA A 58 8.55 3.41 -5.92
N LEU A 59 9.17 2.27 -6.28
CA LEU A 59 10.61 2.15 -6.46
C LEU A 59 11.13 2.89 -7.70
N ASP A 60 10.28 3.16 -8.70
CA ASP A 60 10.64 3.94 -9.91
C ASP A 60 10.36 5.44 -9.73
N ALA A 61 9.61 5.84 -8.70
CA ALA A 61 9.26 7.23 -8.45
C ALA A 61 10.47 8.08 -8.06
N THR A 62 11.59 7.44 -7.69
CA THR A 62 12.76 8.11 -7.19
C THR A 62 14.03 7.68 -7.91
N GLU A 63 14.33 8.36 -9.02
CA GLU A 63 15.50 8.02 -9.83
C GLU A 63 16.82 8.27 -9.05
N HIS A 64 17.73 7.29 -9.10
CA HIS A 64 19.10 7.37 -8.59
C HIS A 64 19.24 7.54 -7.07
N GLN A 65 18.29 7.04 -6.29
CA GLN A 65 18.35 7.06 -4.83
C GLN A 65 17.80 5.77 -4.22
N PRO A 66 18.30 5.37 -3.03
CA PRO A 66 17.82 4.16 -2.37
C PRO A 66 16.45 4.36 -1.73
N ASP A 67 15.58 3.38 -1.87
CA ASP A 67 14.23 3.38 -1.34
C ASP A 67 14.01 2.35 -0.24
N PHE A 68 13.06 2.66 0.65
CA PHE A 68 12.47 1.71 1.59
C PHE A 68 10.98 1.63 1.30
N VAL A 69 10.53 0.50 0.73
CA VAL A 69 9.10 0.29 0.42
C VAL A 69 8.51 -0.76 1.34
N TYR A 70 7.46 -0.38 2.07
CA TYR A 70 6.66 -1.31 2.88
C TYR A 70 5.35 -1.62 2.15
N THR A 71 5.17 -2.89 1.76
CA THR A 71 3.99 -3.34 1.01
C THR A 71 3.13 -4.26 1.88
N ILE A 72 1.85 -3.91 2.03
CA ILE A 72 0.89 -4.64 2.88
C ILE A 72 -0.12 -5.37 1.99
N THR A 73 -0.10 -6.69 2.03
CA THR A 73 -1.07 -7.58 1.36
C THR A 73 -2.39 -7.67 2.13
N VAL A 74 -3.45 -8.11 1.47
CA VAL A 74 -4.75 -8.34 2.15
C VAL A 74 -5.54 -9.52 1.57
N GLN A 75 -5.09 -10.15 0.48
CA GLN A 75 -5.84 -11.22 -0.18
C GLN A 75 -6.08 -12.44 0.74
N GLY A 76 -5.11 -12.74 1.61
CA GLY A 76 -5.22 -13.80 2.62
C GLY A 76 -6.15 -13.49 3.80
N HIS A 77 -6.67 -12.26 3.90
CA HIS A 77 -7.46 -11.80 5.04
C HIS A 77 -8.94 -12.21 4.94
N GLY A 78 -9.60 -12.37 6.10
CA GLY A 78 -11.06 -12.38 6.22
C GLY A 78 -11.64 -13.63 6.88
N ASP A 79 -12.98 -13.62 6.99
CA ASP A 79 -13.74 -14.77 7.47
C ASP A 79 -13.63 -15.92 6.46
N TYR A 80 -13.21 -17.08 6.95
CA TYR A 80 -13.14 -18.29 6.14
C TYR A 80 -14.55 -18.87 5.96
N PRO A 81 -15.01 -19.09 4.71
CA PRO A 81 -16.39 -19.45 4.45
C PRO A 81 -16.69 -20.87 4.90
N LYS A 82 -17.83 -21.04 5.56
CA LYS A 82 -18.37 -22.34 5.99
C LYS A 82 -18.96 -23.14 4.82
N GLU A 83 -19.35 -22.45 3.75
CA GLU A 83 -19.91 -23.04 2.53
C GLU A 83 -18.87 -23.08 1.40
N LYS A 84 -19.10 -23.96 0.43
CA LYS A 84 -18.22 -24.08 -0.73
C LYS A 84 -18.38 -22.90 -1.69
N ILE A 85 -17.41 -21.98 -1.65
CA ILE A 85 -17.38 -20.79 -2.53
C ILE A 85 -16.51 -21.02 -3.77
N LEU A 86 -15.42 -21.77 -3.64
CA LEU A 86 -14.50 -22.03 -4.75
C LEU A 86 -15.12 -23.02 -5.73
N LYS A 87 -15.34 -22.57 -6.97
CA LYS A 87 -15.91 -23.42 -8.03
C LYS A 87 -14.91 -24.47 -8.51
N ASN A 88 -13.67 -24.06 -8.75
CA ASN A 88 -12.58 -24.90 -9.26
C ASN A 88 -11.28 -24.53 -8.51
N PRO A 89 -11.11 -24.93 -7.24
CA PRO A 89 -9.89 -24.65 -6.50
C PRO A 89 -8.68 -25.38 -7.14
N GLU A 90 -7.51 -24.74 -7.13
CA GLU A 90 -6.26 -25.36 -7.60
C GLU A 90 -5.76 -26.41 -6.60
N ILE A 91 -5.99 -26.16 -5.31
CA ILE A 91 -5.64 -27.08 -4.22
C ILE A 91 -6.91 -27.62 -3.59
N LEU A 92 -7.03 -28.95 -3.53
CA LEU A 92 -8.16 -29.64 -2.91
C LEU A 92 -7.79 -30.14 -1.51
N ILE A 93 -8.70 -29.96 -0.54
CA ILE A 93 -8.49 -30.44 0.84
C ILE A 93 -9.20 -31.77 1.07
N SER A 94 -8.41 -32.79 1.40
CA SER A 94 -8.88 -34.15 1.69
C SER A 94 -8.58 -34.55 3.14
N GLY A 95 -9.33 -35.51 3.68
CA GLY A 95 -9.20 -35.95 5.08
C GLY A 95 -10.54 -36.00 5.81
N PRO A 96 -10.59 -36.53 7.05
CA PRO A 96 -11.81 -36.70 7.84
C PRO A 96 -12.24 -35.39 8.53
N PHE A 97 -12.47 -34.35 7.73
CA PHE A 97 -13.00 -33.06 8.19
C PHE A 97 -14.51 -32.99 7.99
N GLU A 98 -15.20 -32.34 8.93
CA GLU A 98 -16.55 -31.82 8.69
C GLU A 98 -16.55 -30.87 7.48
N GLU A 99 -17.70 -30.76 6.81
CA GLU A 99 -17.81 -30.00 5.56
C GLU A 99 -17.42 -28.52 5.76
N GLU A 100 -17.88 -27.90 6.85
CA GLU A 100 -17.54 -26.52 7.21
C GLU A 100 -16.04 -26.32 7.33
N THR A 101 -15.36 -27.13 8.15
CA THR A 101 -13.91 -27.07 8.35
C THR A 101 -13.16 -27.29 7.04
N ARG A 102 -13.62 -28.22 6.20
CA ARG A 102 -13.03 -28.46 4.88
C ARG A 102 -13.12 -27.22 3.99
N ASN A 103 -14.27 -26.57 3.94
CA ASN A 103 -14.47 -25.38 3.11
C ASN A 103 -13.58 -24.21 3.56
N GLN A 104 -13.44 -24.02 4.88
CA GLN A 104 -12.57 -23.00 5.45
C GLN A 104 -11.10 -23.22 5.10
N TRP A 105 -10.60 -24.45 5.30
CA TRP A 105 -9.24 -24.82 4.93
C TRP A 105 -8.99 -24.77 3.43
N GLU A 106 -9.94 -25.25 2.61
CA GLU A 106 -9.83 -25.19 1.15
C GLU A 106 -9.72 -23.74 0.68
N TYR A 107 -10.51 -22.84 1.26
CA TYR A 107 -10.38 -21.42 0.98
C TYR A 107 -9.03 -20.85 1.41
N TYR A 108 -8.64 -21.04 2.68
CA TYR A 108 -7.37 -20.52 3.23
C TYR A 108 -6.16 -20.98 2.42
N VAL A 109 -6.04 -22.29 2.15
CA VAL A 109 -4.90 -22.85 1.43
C VAL A 109 -4.83 -22.32 0.00
N ASN A 110 -5.96 -22.12 -0.68
CA ASN A 110 -5.94 -21.50 -2.01
C ASN A 110 -5.59 -20.00 -1.92
N MET A 111 -5.98 -19.27 -0.87
CA MET A 111 -5.55 -17.87 -0.72
C MET A 111 -4.04 -17.75 -0.46
N ILE A 112 -3.47 -18.62 0.38
CA ILE A 112 -2.01 -18.67 0.60
C ILE A 112 -1.27 -19.11 -0.66
N HIS A 113 -1.86 -20.00 -1.47
CA HIS A 113 -1.31 -20.34 -2.80
C HIS A 113 -1.26 -19.15 -3.76
N GLU A 114 -2.26 -18.25 -3.71
CA GLU A 114 -2.18 -16.99 -4.47
C GLU A 114 -1.10 -16.05 -3.92
N VAL A 115 -0.90 -16.01 -2.59
CA VAL A 115 0.21 -15.26 -1.97
C VAL A 115 1.57 -15.81 -2.40
N ASP A 116 1.74 -17.13 -2.52
CA ASP A 116 2.96 -17.76 -3.05
C ASP A 116 3.25 -17.33 -4.49
N LYS A 117 2.21 -17.30 -5.35
CA LYS A 117 2.33 -16.75 -6.71
C LYS A 117 2.71 -15.26 -6.70
N PHE A 118 2.11 -14.47 -5.82
CA PHE A 118 2.46 -13.06 -5.65
C PHE A 118 3.94 -12.88 -5.29
N ILE A 119 4.47 -13.65 -4.33
CA ILE A 119 5.89 -13.62 -3.95
C ILE A 119 6.78 -13.95 -5.16
N GLY A 120 6.44 -15.00 -5.91
CA GLY A 120 7.18 -15.37 -7.12
C GLY A 120 7.17 -14.28 -8.20
N ASN A 121 6.02 -13.65 -8.44
CA ASN A 121 5.90 -12.60 -9.44
C ASN A 121 6.57 -11.29 -9.00
N LEU A 122 6.47 -10.92 -7.72
CA LEU A 122 7.15 -9.74 -7.19
C LEU A 122 8.67 -9.90 -7.26
N THR A 123 9.21 -11.04 -6.80
CA THR A 123 10.66 -11.29 -6.88
C THR A 123 11.15 -11.34 -8.33
N ALA A 124 10.37 -11.89 -9.27
CA ALA A 124 10.70 -11.83 -10.70
C ALA A 124 10.71 -10.40 -11.25
N ALA A 125 9.77 -9.54 -10.83
CA ALA A 125 9.73 -8.13 -11.22
C ALA A 125 10.92 -7.34 -10.64
N LEU A 126 11.30 -7.62 -9.40
CA LEU A 126 12.46 -6.99 -8.75
C LEU A 126 13.80 -7.49 -9.31
N GLU A 127 13.92 -8.77 -9.66
CA GLU A 127 15.11 -9.32 -10.33
C GLU A 127 15.36 -8.66 -11.69
N ALA A 128 14.31 -8.24 -12.38
CA ALA A 128 14.41 -7.54 -13.66
C ALA A 128 14.89 -6.08 -13.54
N ARG A 129 14.93 -5.51 -12.33
CA ARG A 129 15.46 -4.16 -12.08
C ARG A 129 16.99 -4.19 -12.02
N ASP A 130 17.63 -3.19 -12.61
CA ASP A 130 19.09 -2.98 -12.53
C ASP A 130 19.49 -2.27 -11.22
N GLU A 131 19.02 -2.80 -10.09
CA GLU A 131 19.24 -2.23 -8.76
C GLU A 131 19.28 -3.32 -7.68
N ASN A 132 20.28 -3.26 -6.79
CA ASN A 132 20.41 -4.19 -5.67
C ASN A 132 19.20 -4.07 -4.74
N THR A 133 18.42 -5.14 -4.65
CA THR A 133 17.17 -5.19 -3.90
C THR A 133 17.20 -6.34 -2.91
N ILE A 134 16.77 -6.08 -1.68
CA ILE A 134 16.48 -7.10 -0.66
C ILE A 134 15.04 -6.94 -0.19
N VAL A 135 14.35 -8.05 -0.01
CA VAL A 135 12.96 -8.10 0.45
C VAL A 135 12.86 -9.01 1.67
N VAL A 136 12.12 -8.55 2.67
CA VAL A 136 11.71 -9.34 3.83
C VAL A 136 10.21 -9.58 3.74
N PHE A 137 9.82 -10.83 3.48
CA PHE A 137 8.42 -11.26 3.57
C PHE A 137 8.20 -11.87 4.94
N PHE A 138 7.16 -11.45 5.66
CA PHE A 138 6.84 -12.02 6.97
C PHE A 138 5.32 -12.14 7.14
N GLY A 139 4.88 -13.20 7.81
CA GLY A 139 3.48 -13.33 8.23
C GLY A 139 3.20 -12.46 9.45
N ASP A 140 2.12 -11.70 9.42
CA ASP A 140 1.72 -10.80 10.50
C ASP A 140 1.08 -11.56 11.68
N HIS A 141 0.22 -12.55 11.38
CA HIS A 141 -0.39 -13.42 12.38
C HIS A 141 -0.92 -14.73 11.78
N LEU A 142 -1.28 -15.69 12.64
CA LEU A 142 -1.99 -16.90 12.22
C LEU A 142 -3.41 -16.60 11.74
N PRO A 143 -3.98 -17.41 10.82
CA PRO A 143 -5.35 -17.22 10.36
C PRO A 143 -6.35 -17.44 11.51
N SER A 144 -7.47 -16.70 11.48
CA SER A 144 -8.60 -16.84 12.40
C SER A 144 -9.42 -18.12 12.19
N LEU A 145 -8.76 -19.28 12.25
CA LEU A 145 -9.33 -20.63 12.10
C LEU A 145 -9.52 -21.34 13.45
N GLY A 146 -9.33 -20.63 14.57
CA GLY A 146 -9.47 -21.20 15.92
C GLY A 146 -8.35 -22.17 16.28
N LEU A 147 -7.13 -21.92 15.80
CA LEU A 147 -5.95 -22.73 16.09
C LEU A 147 -5.55 -22.60 17.57
N GLU A 148 -5.24 -23.73 18.19
CA GLU A 148 -4.69 -23.81 19.55
C GLU A 148 -3.20 -24.19 19.51
N GLU A 149 -2.48 -24.01 20.63
CA GLU A 149 -1.06 -24.38 20.74
C GLU A 149 -0.82 -25.85 20.37
N THR A 150 -1.78 -26.74 20.69
CA THR A 150 -1.70 -28.17 20.36
C THR A 150 -1.78 -28.47 18.87
N ASP A 151 -2.29 -27.54 18.06
CA ASP A 151 -2.32 -27.66 16.60
C ASP A 151 -1.00 -27.23 15.96
N MET A 152 -0.12 -26.58 16.73
CA MET A 152 1.11 -25.98 16.22
C MET A 152 2.33 -26.84 16.53
N ALA A 153 3.15 -27.08 15.51
CA ALA A 153 4.43 -27.79 15.68
C ALA A 153 5.38 -27.06 16.64
N THR A 154 5.25 -25.74 16.73
CA THR A 154 5.98 -24.85 17.63
C THR A 154 5.44 -24.87 19.06
N GLY A 155 4.18 -25.27 19.25
CA GLY A 155 3.45 -25.06 20.51
C GLY A 155 3.13 -23.60 20.80
N ASP A 156 3.26 -22.70 19.81
CA ASP A 156 3.07 -21.25 19.97
C ASP A 156 2.22 -20.71 18.81
N THR A 157 1.10 -20.07 19.15
CA THR A 157 0.17 -19.45 18.19
C THR A 157 0.59 -18.03 17.75
N PHE A 158 1.69 -17.50 18.31
CA PHE A 158 2.27 -16.21 17.93
C PHE A 158 3.47 -16.35 16.99
N GLN A 159 3.90 -17.57 16.67
CA GLN A 159 5.03 -17.81 15.77
C GLN A 159 4.58 -17.93 14.32
N THR A 160 5.02 -17.00 13.48
CA THR A 160 4.83 -17.01 12.02
C THR A 160 6.15 -17.25 11.30
N ASN A 161 6.08 -17.51 9.98
CA ASN A 161 7.26 -17.65 9.14
C ASN A 161 7.63 -16.33 8.47
N TYR A 162 8.91 -16.16 8.19
CA TYR A 162 9.43 -15.11 7.32
C TYR A 162 10.45 -15.68 6.34
N ILE A 163 10.65 -15.00 5.22
CA ILE A 163 11.69 -15.31 4.23
C ILE A 163 12.36 -14.03 3.77
N THR A 164 13.65 -14.11 3.48
CA THR A 164 14.42 -13.02 2.87
C THR A 164 14.84 -13.41 1.46
N TRP A 165 14.74 -12.48 0.52
CA TRP A 165 15.19 -12.65 -0.86
C TRP A 165 16.04 -11.44 -1.28
N ASN A 166 17.05 -11.65 -2.12
CA ASN A 166 17.83 -10.56 -2.72
C ASN A 166 18.36 -10.96 -4.11
N ASN A 167 18.58 -9.97 -4.97
CA ASN A 167 19.08 -10.17 -6.35
C ASN A 167 20.61 -9.99 -6.50
N PHE A 168 21.36 -9.87 -5.41
CA PHE A 168 22.80 -9.57 -5.45
C PHE A 168 23.68 -10.60 -4.70
N GLY A 169 23.10 -11.73 -4.30
CA GLY A 169 23.82 -12.91 -3.83
C GLY A 169 24.25 -12.88 -2.37
N LEU A 170 23.56 -12.16 -1.48
CA LEU A 170 23.79 -12.30 -0.04
C LEU A 170 23.54 -13.76 0.41
N PRO A 171 24.39 -14.30 1.29
CA PRO A 171 24.26 -15.67 1.77
C PRO A 171 22.99 -15.83 2.61
N LYS A 172 22.27 -16.93 2.38
CA LYS A 172 21.14 -17.34 3.24
C LYS A 172 21.62 -17.60 4.66
N LYS A 173 20.91 -17.04 5.64
CA LYS A 173 21.07 -17.30 7.07
C LYS A 173 19.72 -17.64 7.68
N ASP A 174 19.66 -18.70 8.46
CA ASP A 174 18.48 -19.05 9.26
C ASP A 174 18.63 -18.46 10.65
N ALA A 175 17.57 -17.80 11.14
CA ALA A 175 17.50 -17.25 12.49
C ALA A 175 16.05 -17.26 12.98
N ASP A 176 15.88 -17.37 14.29
CA ASP A 176 14.61 -17.12 14.96
C ASP A 176 14.65 -15.68 15.46
N LEU A 177 13.82 -14.81 14.87
CA LEU A 177 13.82 -13.36 15.13
C LEU A 177 12.41 -12.91 15.51
N ALA A 178 12.32 -11.95 16.43
CA ALA A 178 11.08 -11.21 16.60
C ALA A 178 10.85 -10.26 15.42
N ALA A 179 9.59 -9.92 15.14
CA ALA A 179 9.25 -9.04 14.02
C ALA A 179 9.96 -7.68 14.08
N TYR A 180 10.16 -7.14 15.29
CA TYR A 180 10.87 -5.87 15.49
C TYR A 180 12.39 -5.97 15.23
N GLU A 181 12.97 -7.19 15.25
CA GLU A 181 14.39 -7.41 15.00
C GLU A 181 14.71 -7.63 13.51
N LEU A 182 13.70 -7.93 12.68
CA LEU A 182 13.89 -8.30 11.27
C LEU A 182 14.62 -7.22 10.47
N LEU A 183 14.23 -5.96 10.63
CA LEU A 183 14.82 -4.86 9.87
C LEU A 183 16.24 -4.53 10.38
N ALA A 184 16.48 -4.58 11.68
CA ALA A 184 17.81 -4.42 12.26
C ALA A 184 18.76 -5.54 11.81
N SER A 185 18.31 -6.80 11.80
CA SER A 185 19.10 -7.92 11.30
C SER A 185 19.39 -7.79 9.80
N THR A 186 18.41 -7.37 9.00
CA THR A 186 18.57 -7.20 7.55
C THR A 186 19.57 -6.07 7.24
N THR A 187 19.46 -4.94 7.92
CA THR A 187 20.39 -3.81 7.76
C THR A 187 21.80 -4.15 8.25
N ASN A 188 21.94 -4.98 9.29
CA ASN A 188 23.24 -5.50 9.73
C ASN A 188 23.94 -6.26 8.61
N ASP A 189 23.20 -7.13 7.90
CA ASP A 189 23.71 -7.92 6.78
C ASP A 189 24.11 -7.08 5.56
N LEU A 190 23.54 -5.87 5.44
CA LEU A 190 23.90 -4.88 4.43
C LEU A 190 25.09 -3.99 4.85
N GLY A 191 25.54 -4.09 6.10
CA GLY A 191 26.54 -3.18 6.68
C GLY A 191 26.00 -1.77 6.95
N ILE A 192 24.68 -1.63 7.12
CA ILE A 192 23.99 -0.38 7.48
C ILE A 192 23.82 -0.38 9.00
N HIS A 193 24.49 0.54 9.67
CA HIS A 193 24.59 0.62 11.14
C HIS A 193 24.15 1.99 11.66
N GLU A 194 23.22 2.62 10.96
CA GLU A 194 22.63 3.90 11.30
C GLU A 194 21.30 3.70 12.04
N GLY A 195 21.00 4.60 12.98
CA GLY A 195 19.76 4.60 13.75
C GLY A 195 19.91 3.98 15.14
N THR A 196 19.35 4.64 16.14
CA THR A 196 19.55 4.27 17.55
C THR A 196 18.92 2.92 17.92
N ILE A 197 17.71 2.65 17.42
CA ILE A 197 17.04 1.35 17.63
C ILE A 197 17.79 0.24 16.90
N PHE A 198 18.14 0.43 15.63
CA PHE A 198 18.83 -0.60 14.84
C PHE A 198 20.20 -0.93 15.43
N THR A 199 21.03 0.06 15.74
CA THR A 199 22.35 -0.18 16.36
C THR A 199 22.25 -0.90 17.71
N TYR A 200 21.21 -0.59 18.51
CA TYR A 200 20.94 -1.29 19.77
C TYR A 200 20.61 -2.77 19.54
N GLU A 201 19.68 -3.05 18.62
CA GLU A 201 19.26 -4.42 18.27
C GLU A 201 20.38 -5.21 17.60
N GLN A 202 21.11 -4.60 16.65
CA GLN A 202 22.28 -5.20 15.99
C GLN A 202 23.35 -5.60 16.99
N SER A 203 23.67 -4.73 17.95
CA SER A 203 24.63 -5.04 19.02
C SER A 203 24.18 -6.25 19.86
N ALA A 204 22.88 -6.34 20.14
CA ALA A 204 22.31 -7.46 20.89
C ALA A 204 22.29 -8.76 20.06
N LEU A 205 22.02 -8.67 18.76
CA LEU A 205 22.07 -9.80 17.82
C LEU A 205 23.49 -10.35 17.73
N ASP A 206 24.49 -9.50 17.52
CA ASP A 206 25.90 -9.87 17.45
C ASP A 206 26.41 -10.50 18.75
N ALA A 207 25.98 -9.95 19.89
CA ALA A 207 26.30 -10.47 21.22
C ALA A 207 25.47 -11.70 21.62
N LYS A 208 24.47 -12.08 20.81
CA LYS A 208 23.50 -13.16 21.09
C LYS A 208 22.79 -12.98 22.43
N THR A 209 22.37 -11.75 22.71
CA THR A 209 21.68 -11.35 23.94
C THR A 209 20.23 -10.89 23.70
N THR A 210 19.72 -11.01 22.48
CA THR A 210 18.30 -10.79 22.18
C THR A 210 17.41 -11.68 23.06
N GLY A 211 16.20 -11.19 23.37
CA GLY A 211 15.27 -11.85 24.30
C GLY A 211 15.70 -11.87 25.78
N SER A 212 16.92 -11.46 26.13
CA SER A 212 17.33 -11.36 27.53
C SER A 212 16.64 -10.20 28.25
N GLN A 213 16.43 -10.34 29.56
CA GLN A 213 15.80 -9.28 30.36
C GLN A 213 16.53 -7.92 30.24
N PRO A 214 17.87 -7.82 30.32
CA PRO A 214 18.56 -6.55 30.13
C PRO A 214 18.34 -5.93 28.74
N TYR A 215 18.26 -6.76 27.70
CA TYR A 215 17.97 -6.30 26.34
C TYR A 215 16.55 -5.73 26.24
N LEU A 216 15.55 -6.47 26.75
CA LEU A 216 14.15 -6.03 26.70
C LEU A 216 13.91 -4.77 27.54
N GLU A 217 14.53 -4.67 28.72
CA GLU A 217 14.45 -3.47 29.56
C GLU A 217 15.12 -2.26 28.90
N GLY A 218 16.29 -2.44 28.29
CA GLY A 218 16.98 -1.37 27.59
C GLY A 218 16.23 -0.91 26.34
N LEU A 219 15.71 -1.84 25.54
CA LEU A 219 14.85 -1.54 24.39
C LEU A 219 13.61 -0.76 24.83
N ASN A 220 12.95 -1.18 25.91
CA ASN A 220 11.78 -0.48 26.45
C ASN A 220 12.11 0.94 26.93
N HIS A 221 13.23 1.15 27.64
CA HIS A 221 13.65 2.49 28.03
C HIS A 221 13.94 3.39 26.83
N LEU A 222 14.61 2.85 25.81
CA LEU A 222 14.92 3.59 24.59
C LEU A 222 13.63 3.93 23.83
N GLN A 223 12.72 2.97 23.65
CA GLN A 223 11.41 3.23 23.04
C GLN A 223 10.63 4.31 23.79
N TYR A 224 10.62 4.25 25.13
CA TYR A 224 9.93 5.24 25.94
C TYR A 224 10.54 6.63 25.76
N ASP A 225 11.86 6.76 25.81
CA ASP A 225 12.58 8.03 25.63
C ASP A 225 12.28 8.66 24.27
N LEU A 226 12.27 7.86 23.20
CA LEU A 226 12.06 8.33 21.83
C LEU A 226 10.61 8.70 21.52
N LEU A 227 9.64 7.96 22.06
CA LEU A 227 8.21 8.14 21.75
C LEU A 227 7.49 9.08 22.71
N TYR A 228 7.87 9.08 23.99
CA TYR A 228 7.11 9.74 25.06
C TYR A 228 7.96 10.59 26.01
N GLY A 229 9.28 10.38 26.02
CA GLY A 229 10.20 11.03 26.94
C GLY A 229 10.78 12.34 26.41
N ASP A 230 11.86 12.77 27.06
CA ASP A 230 12.58 14.00 26.73
C ASP A 230 13.64 13.80 25.64
N ARG A 231 13.64 12.65 24.92
CA ARG A 231 14.59 12.33 23.86
C ARG A 231 16.05 12.49 24.30
N PHE A 232 16.40 11.95 25.46
CA PHE A 232 17.76 11.94 25.99
C PHE A 232 18.76 11.31 25.03
N ALA A 233 18.36 10.29 24.28
CA ALA A 233 19.18 9.68 23.22
C ALA A 233 19.61 10.69 22.14
N TYR A 234 18.87 11.79 21.98
CA TYR A 234 19.13 12.86 21.03
C TYR A 234 19.32 14.24 21.70
N ASN A 235 19.74 14.27 22.98
CA ASN A 235 19.97 15.51 23.73
C ASN A 235 18.77 16.48 23.77
N GLY A 236 17.54 15.95 23.74
CA GLY A 236 16.32 16.77 23.72
C GLY A 236 15.87 17.24 22.34
N GLU A 237 16.58 16.85 21.28
CA GLU A 237 16.23 17.21 19.91
C GLU A 237 15.33 16.14 19.26
N ASP A 238 14.51 16.57 18.31
CA ASP A 238 13.78 15.68 17.41
C ASP A 238 14.43 15.70 16.01
N PRO A 239 15.45 14.85 15.78
CA PRO A 239 16.15 14.81 14.49
C PRO A 239 15.30 14.20 13.36
N TYR A 240 14.20 13.53 13.69
CA TYR A 240 13.34 12.82 12.75
C TYR A 240 11.88 13.24 12.94
N PRO A 241 11.54 14.51 12.63
CA PRO A 241 10.17 14.99 12.73
C PRO A 241 9.26 14.27 11.73
N ALA A 242 7.96 14.35 11.96
CA ALA A 242 6.97 13.81 11.04
C ALA A 242 7.12 14.40 9.64
N THR A 243 7.00 13.56 8.63
CA THR A 243 7.04 13.96 7.22
C THR A 243 5.72 14.59 6.77
N ASP A 244 5.78 15.43 5.74
CA ASP A 244 4.59 15.85 4.99
C ASP A 244 4.19 14.73 4.03
N LEU A 245 3.54 13.69 4.58
CA LEU A 245 3.21 12.46 3.86
C LEU A 245 2.32 12.76 2.65
N VAL A 246 2.81 12.40 1.46
CA VAL A 246 2.08 12.55 0.20
C VAL A 246 1.27 11.29 -0.10
N MET A 247 -0.01 11.44 -0.42
CA MET A 247 -0.84 10.31 -0.84
C MET A 247 -0.55 9.95 -2.30
N GLY A 248 0.03 8.76 -2.49
CA GLY A 248 0.45 8.19 -3.77
C GLY A 248 1.74 8.77 -4.34
N VAL A 249 2.35 8.04 -5.27
CA VAL A 249 3.57 8.43 -5.98
C VAL A 249 3.33 9.00 -7.38
N GLU A 250 2.14 8.78 -7.96
CA GLU A 250 1.81 9.25 -9.32
C GLU A 250 0.83 10.42 -9.32
N ASP A 251 1.10 11.44 -10.14
CA ASP A 251 0.19 12.57 -10.37
C ASP A 251 -1.06 12.14 -11.13
N THR A 252 -2.23 12.54 -10.61
CA THR A 252 -3.47 12.55 -11.37
C THR A 252 -3.51 13.84 -12.19
N SER A 253 -3.91 13.75 -13.46
CA SER A 253 -3.97 14.94 -14.34
C SER A 253 -5.10 14.86 -15.35
N ILE A 254 -5.66 16.02 -15.70
CA ILE A 254 -6.59 16.18 -16.82
C ILE A 254 -5.79 16.53 -18.07
N ILE A 255 -6.02 15.78 -19.15
CA ILE A 255 -5.45 16.06 -20.47
C ILE A 255 -6.44 16.89 -21.30
N SER A 256 -7.72 16.56 -21.24
CA SER A 256 -8.75 17.27 -22.01
C SER A 256 -10.14 17.01 -21.47
N VAL A 257 -11.02 18.00 -21.62
CA VAL A 257 -12.46 17.90 -21.34
C VAL A 257 -13.21 18.14 -22.65
N TRP A 258 -14.00 17.16 -23.08
CA TRP A 258 -14.71 17.21 -24.37
C TRP A 258 -16.18 16.81 -24.23
N PRO A 259 -17.12 17.62 -24.74
CA PRO A 259 -18.52 17.27 -24.71
C PRO A 259 -18.85 16.19 -25.74
N SER A 260 -19.72 15.26 -25.34
CA SER A 260 -20.36 14.29 -26.23
C SER A 260 -21.86 14.59 -26.25
N TYR A 261 -22.25 15.73 -26.84
CA TYR A 261 -23.63 16.24 -26.83
C TYR A 261 -24.67 15.24 -27.33
N PHE A 262 -24.33 14.40 -28.31
CA PHE A 262 -25.24 13.33 -28.80
C PHE A 262 -25.57 12.27 -27.74
N SER A 263 -24.88 12.29 -26.60
CA SER A 263 -25.04 11.33 -25.51
C SER A 263 -25.29 11.98 -24.14
N GLY A 264 -25.43 13.32 -24.06
CA GLY A 264 -25.78 14.04 -22.84
C GLY A 264 -24.71 14.06 -21.74
N TYR A 265 -23.45 13.77 -22.07
CA TYR A 265 -22.35 13.77 -21.11
C TYR A 265 -21.10 14.47 -21.66
N VAL A 266 -20.23 14.87 -20.74
CA VAL A 266 -18.89 15.40 -21.01
C VAL A 266 -17.86 14.36 -20.59
N VAL A 267 -16.84 14.14 -21.43
CA VAL A 267 -15.73 13.22 -21.15
C VAL A 267 -14.55 14.01 -20.62
N VAL A 268 -14.11 13.67 -19.41
CA VAL A 268 -12.84 14.14 -18.85
C VAL A 268 -11.80 13.05 -19.12
N SER A 269 -10.85 13.32 -19.99
CA SER A 269 -9.72 12.41 -20.29
C SER A 269 -8.48 12.86 -19.55
N GLY A 270 -7.71 11.90 -19.03
CA GLY A 270 -6.57 12.19 -18.16
C GLY A 270 -5.72 10.96 -17.86
N LYS A 271 -4.98 11.04 -16.76
CA LYS A 271 -4.12 9.95 -16.24
C LYS A 271 -4.43 9.66 -14.78
N ASN A 272 -4.25 8.39 -14.40
CA ASN A 272 -4.30 7.92 -13.02
C ASN A 272 -5.62 8.22 -12.32
N PHE A 273 -6.72 8.13 -13.05
CA PHE A 273 -8.05 8.11 -12.45
C PHE A 273 -8.33 6.75 -11.81
N THR A 274 -9.15 6.76 -10.78
CA THR A 274 -9.61 5.55 -10.10
C THR A 274 -11.11 5.66 -9.88
N ARG A 275 -11.75 4.60 -9.38
CA ARG A 275 -13.15 4.66 -8.98
C ARG A 275 -13.43 5.67 -7.85
N TRP A 276 -12.38 6.17 -7.20
CA TRP A 276 -12.44 7.20 -6.16
C TRP A 276 -12.22 8.62 -6.69
N SER A 277 -11.98 8.78 -8.00
CA SER A 277 -11.95 10.08 -8.67
C SER A 277 -13.31 10.75 -8.68
N LYS A 278 -13.36 12.01 -8.26
CA LYS A 278 -14.52 12.89 -8.29
C LYS A 278 -14.21 14.18 -9.02
N ILE A 279 -15.05 14.54 -9.97
CA ILE A 279 -15.00 15.77 -10.73
C ILE A 279 -15.62 16.88 -9.88
N TYR A 280 -14.94 18.01 -9.83
CA TYR A 280 -15.40 19.26 -9.27
C TYR A 280 -15.42 20.32 -10.37
N VAL A 281 -16.53 21.06 -10.48
CA VAL A 281 -16.69 22.19 -11.40
C VAL A 281 -16.86 23.45 -10.56
N ASN A 282 -16.00 24.45 -10.75
CA ASN A 282 -15.95 25.69 -9.97
C ASN A 282 -15.90 25.46 -8.43
N GLY A 283 -15.27 24.35 -8.01
CA GLY A 283 -15.15 23.96 -6.61
C GLY A 283 -16.33 23.17 -6.04
N GLU A 284 -17.38 22.91 -6.81
CA GLU A 284 -18.52 22.08 -6.40
C GLU A 284 -18.43 20.66 -6.99
N GLU A 285 -18.68 19.64 -6.17
CA GLU A 285 -18.66 18.24 -6.63
C GLU A 285 -19.84 17.96 -7.56
N VAL A 286 -19.56 17.41 -8.74
CA VAL A 286 -20.58 16.99 -9.70
C VAL A 286 -20.67 15.47 -9.79
N THR A 287 -21.76 14.96 -10.38
CA THR A 287 -21.93 13.51 -10.50
C THR A 287 -20.85 12.93 -11.42
N THR A 288 -19.98 12.12 -10.84
CA THR A 288 -18.85 11.51 -11.56
C THR A 288 -19.10 10.05 -11.88
N TYR A 289 -19.01 9.70 -13.16
CA TYR A 289 -19.04 8.33 -13.64
C TYR A 289 -17.64 7.88 -14.03
N TYR A 290 -17.08 6.95 -13.25
CA TYR A 290 -15.82 6.29 -13.60
C TYR A 290 -16.01 5.38 -14.82
N VAL A 291 -15.18 5.55 -15.85
CA VAL A 291 -15.17 4.68 -17.03
C VAL A 291 -13.95 3.77 -16.99
N ASN A 292 -12.76 4.35 -16.84
CA ASN A 292 -11.48 3.67 -16.65
C ASN A 292 -10.42 4.65 -16.14
N ASP A 293 -9.19 4.17 -15.98
CA ASP A 293 -7.99 4.89 -15.51
C ASP A 293 -7.63 6.18 -16.25
N SER A 294 -8.21 6.40 -17.44
CA SER A 294 -7.94 7.55 -18.30
C SER A 294 -9.19 8.34 -18.66
N ARG A 295 -10.38 7.92 -18.21
CA ARG A 295 -11.66 8.56 -18.56
C ARG A 295 -12.67 8.58 -17.41
N LEU A 296 -13.18 9.77 -17.16
CA LEU A 296 -14.38 10.02 -16.35
C LEU A 296 -15.46 10.67 -17.21
N ARG A 297 -16.69 10.66 -16.71
CA ARG A 297 -17.80 11.44 -17.29
C ARG A 297 -18.53 12.24 -16.22
N MET A 298 -19.08 13.37 -16.63
CA MET A 298 -20.09 14.16 -15.92
C MET A 298 -21.26 14.47 -16.85
N LEU A 299 -22.37 14.99 -16.32
CA LEU A 299 -23.47 15.44 -17.17
C LEU A 299 -23.07 16.73 -17.90
N VAL A 300 -23.63 16.93 -19.09
CA VAL A 300 -23.35 18.15 -19.87
C VAL A 300 -23.92 19.41 -19.22
N ASP A 301 -24.99 19.27 -18.44
CA ASP A 301 -25.63 20.38 -17.71
C ASP A 301 -24.83 20.80 -16.47
N ASP A 302 -23.78 20.06 -16.10
CA ASP A 302 -22.93 20.34 -14.93
C ASP A 302 -21.73 21.26 -15.28
N ILE A 303 -21.60 21.72 -16.54
CA ILE A 303 -20.44 22.52 -16.99
C ILE A 303 -20.79 23.52 -18.11
N GLU A 304 -20.26 24.74 -18.00
CA GLU A 304 -20.39 25.84 -18.96
C GLU A 304 -19.02 26.32 -19.48
N ASP A 305 -18.99 27.00 -20.63
CA ASP A 305 -17.76 27.57 -21.20
C ASP A 305 -17.07 28.52 -20.21
N GLY A 306 -15.77 28.34 -20.00
CA GLY A 306 -14.97 29.09 -19.03
C GLY A 306 -14.94 28.50 -17.62
N ASP A 307 -15.69 27.44 -17.33
CA ASP A 307 -15.68 26.77 -16.03
C ASP A 307 -14.32 26.12 -15.73
N THR A 308 -14.00 26.05 -14.45
CA THR A 308 -12.80 25.37 -13.95
C THR A 308 -13.13 23.96 -13.50
N VAL A 309 -12.42 22.97 -14.04
CA VAL A 309 -12.57 21.55 -13.74
C VAL A 309 -11.36 21.05 -12.96
N VAL A 310 -11.62 20.37 -11.84
CA VAL A 310 -10.62 19.66 -11.03
C VAL A 310 -11.09 18.22 -10.84
N VAL A 311 -10.17 17.27 -10.85
CA VAL A 311 -10.45 15.89 -10.39
C VAL A 311 -9.74 15.66 -9.06
N ASN A 312 -10.52 15.29 -8.04
CA ASN A 312 -10.02 14.95 -6.71
C ASN A 312 -10.04 13.44 -6.51
N GLN A 313 -8.93 12.89 -6.01
CA GLN A 313 -8.86 11.54 -5.47
C GLN A 313 -9.32 11.55 -4.03
N MET A 314 -10.44 10.87 -3.79
CA MET A 314 -11.14 10.94 -2.51
C MET A 314 -10.84 9.72 -1.63
N GLY A 315 -10.52 10.00 -0.38
CA GLY A 315 -10.53 9.02 0.70
C GLY A 315 -11.95 8.68 1.18
N SER A 316 -12.04 8.14 2.39
CA SER A 316 -13.31 8.02 3.10
C SER A 316 -13.83 9.39 3.57
N GLY A 317 -15.16 9.54 3.59
CA GLY A 317 -15.80 10.82 3.88
C GLY A 317 -15.48 11.86 2.80
N ASN A 318 -15.12 13.08 3.21
CA ASN A 318 -14.79 14.20 2.31
C ASN A 318 -13.27 14.48 2.27
N THR A 319 -12.44 13.50 2.62
CA THR A 319 -10.98 13.68 2.63
C THR A 319 -10.45 13.69 1.21
N VAL A 320 -9.82 14.78 0.79
CA VAL A 320 -9.10 14.86 -0.48
C VAL A 320 -7.69 14.35 -0.27
N PHE A 321 -7.30 13.31 -1.00
CA PHE A 321 -5.93 12.77 -0.98
C PHE A 321 -5.02 13.45 -1.99
N ARG A 322 -5.55 13.77 -3.18
CA ARG A 322 -4.81 14.41 -4.26
C ARG A 322 -5.77 15.16 -5.17
N SER A 323 -5.33 16.26 -5.75
CA SER A 323 -6.10 17.06 -6.70
C SER A 323 -5.29 17.22 -7.98
N THR A 324 -5.96 17.22 -9.13
CA THR A 324 -5.34 17.69 -10.37
C THR A 324 -5.07 19.20 -10.31
N GLN A 325 -4.22 19.69 -11.19
CA GLN A 325 -4.24 21.10 -11.55
C GLN A 325 -5.62 21.49 -12.10
N GLU A 326 -5.97 22.77 -11.97
CA GLU A 326 -7.16 23.36 -12.57
C GLU A 326 -7.11 23.27 -14.10
N TYR A 327 -8.19 22.79 -14.70
CA TYR A 327 -8.37 22.77 -16.16
C TYR A 327 -9.51 23.72 -16.52
N ILE A 328 -9.24 24.73 -17.35
CA ILE A 328 -10.29 25.63 -17.86
C ILE A 328 -10.97 24.94 -19.04
N TYR A 329 -12.27 24.72 -18.92
CA TYR A 329 -13.07 24.18 -20.01
C TYR A 329 -13.35 25.26 -21.05
N HIS A 330 -13.06 24.90 -22.29
CA HIS A 330 -13.39 25.71 -23.46
C HIS A 330 -14.37 24.90 -24.31
N ASP A 331 -15.62 25.36 -24.39
CA ASP A 331 -16.61 24.72 -25.25
C ASP A 331 -16.19 24.93 -26.71
N PRO A 332 -15.86 23.86 -27.46
CA PRO A 332 -15.44 23.97 -28.85
C PRO A 332 -16.51 24.55 -29.78
N LEU A 333 -17.75 24.69 -29.30
CA LEU A 333 -18.90 25.23 -30.01
C LEU A 333 -19.38 26.58 -29.47
N ALA A 334 -18.71 27.16 -28.47
CA ALA A 334 -19.05 28.50 -27.98
C ALA A 334 -18.96 29.53 -29.12
N GLU A 335 -20.03 30.30 -29.33
CA GLU A 335 -20.02 31.39 -30.29
C GLU A 335 -19.09 32.51 -29.78
N ASN A 336 -18.04 32.80 -30.55
CA ASN A 336 -17.13 33.88 -30.21
C ASN A 336 -17.85 35.23 -30.37
N THR A 337 -18.16 35.87 -29.24
CA THR A 337 -18.85 37.17 -29.19
C THR A 337 -17.88 38.36 -29.17
N GLU A 338 -16.57 38.14 -29.34
CA GLU A 338 -15.62 39.23 -29.55
C GLU A 338 -15.95 39.95 -30.87
N THR A 339 -16.73 41.03 -30.74
CA THR A 339 -16.85 42.07 -31.77
C THR A 339 -15.44 42.49 -32.16
N ALA A 340 -15.05 42.23 -33.41
CA ALA A 340 -13.78 42.67 -33.97
C ALA A 340 -13.57 44.15 -33.59
N LEU A 341 -12.47 44.43 -32.87
CA LEU A 341 -12.03 45.80 -32.63
C LEU A 341 -11.88 46.46 -34.01
N THR A 342 -12.81 47.35 -34.34
CA THR A 342 -12.77 48.14 -35.57
C THR A 342 -11.53 49.03 -35.54
N GLU A 343 -10.71 48.92 -36.59
CA GLU A 343 -9.45 49.64 -36.83
C GLU A 343 -9.52 51.16 -36.66
#